data_AF-A0A496VN89-F1
#
_entry.id   AF-A0A496VN89-F1
#
_cell.length_a   1.000
_cell.length_b   1.000
_cell.length_c   1.000
_cell.angle_alpha   90.00
_cell.angle_beta   90.00
_cell.angle_gamma   90.00
#
_symmetry.space_group_name_H-M   'P 1'
#
loop_
_entity.id
_entity.type
_entity.pdbx_description
1 polymer ?
#
loop_
_entity_poly.entity_id
_entity_poly.type
_entity_poly.pdbx_seq_one_letter_code
_entity_poly.pdbx_strand_id
1 'polypeptide(L)'
;MMFRFSLLCLILISHVYAASDVSKQLRECEQHFKANRLTSGDGGTALECYQKVLKIEATNAEALAGMEKIEARYVKWTKRALEKGQKDKAKRYLASLHKVNPQSPSLAEFDAQLQPPSSVASKPSSEPVVAAPTESQPSIDEELPQPPRKAQITDVEQIYELINTTDCLTWTTQEMKEKGGKDGWDKFYPKKADIGMIVKETKHCHLDDNIYIVEIEQYYVPISSIGVQIMTEELIPTDEL
;
A
#
# COMPACT_ATOMS: atom_id res chain seq x y z
N MET A 1 -23.55 22.15 58.97
CA MET A 1 -23.73 20.83 58.32
C MET A 1 -22.75 20.77 57.16
N MET A 2 -21.67 19.99 57.28
CA MET A 2 -20.61 19.88 56.27
C MET A 2 -21.05 18.96 55.13
N PHE A 3 -21.17 19.46 53.91
CA PHE A 3 -21.28 18.63 52.71
C PHE A 3 -19.88 18.17 52.29
N ARG A 4 -19.46 16.99 52.76
CA ARG A 4 -18.33 16.24 52.21
C ARG A 4 -18.81 15.46 50.98
N PHE A 5 -18.97 16.14 49.84
CA PHE A 5 -19.17 15.45 48.56
C PHE A 5 -17.82 14.91 48.05
N SER A 6 -17.67 13.60 48.25
CA SER A 6 -16.78 12.64 47.60
C SER A 6 -15.90 13.15 46.44
N LEU A 7 -14.61 13.37 46.74
CA LEU A 7 -13.52 13.50 45.75
C LEU A 7 -13.35 12.22 44.88
N LEU A 8 -13.95 11.09 45.29
CA LEU A 8 -13.90 9.83 44.54
C LEU A 8 -14.80 9.82 43.28
N CYS A 9 -15.83 10.67 43.19
CA CYS A 9 -16.77 10.61 42.06
C CYS A 9 -16.26 11.34 40.80
N LEU A 10 -15.42 12.37 40.96
CA LEU A 10 -14.83 13.12 39.84
C LEU A 10 -13.68 12.37 39.12
N ILE A 11 -12.92 11.55 39.85
CA ILE A 11 -11.78 10.79 39.27
C ILE A 11 -12.26 9.66 38.35
N LEU A 12 -13.42 9.04 38.67
CA LEU A 12 -13.99 7.94 37.87
C LEU A 12 -14.50 8.42 36.50
N ILE A 13 -15.01 9.65 36.41
CA ILE A 13 -15.54 10.19 35.15
C ILE A 13 -14.40 10.49 34.17
N SER A 14 -13.29 11.09 34.62
CA SER A 14 -12.14 11.40 33.75
C SER A 14 -11.48 10.15 33.14
N HIS A 15 -11.41 9.04 33.87
CA HIS A 15 -10.84 7.78 33.35
C HIS A 15 -11.73 7.13 32.28
N VAL A 16 -13.05 7.22 32.42
CA VAL A 16 -14.01 6.68 31.42
C VAL A 16 -13.96 7.47 30.11
N TYR A 17 -13.78 8.79 30.17
CA TYR A 17 -13.64 9.63 28.97
C TYR A 17 -12.34 9.34 28.20
N ALA A 18 -11.21 9.16 28.90
CA ALA A 18 -9.93 8.82 28.26
C ALA A 18 -9.96 7.44 27.55
N ALA A 19 -10.58 6.43 28.16
CA ALA A 19 -10.71 5.10 27.56
C ALA A 19 -11.59 5.09 26.29
N SER A 20 -12.64 5.94 26.26
CA SER A 20 -13.52 6.07 25.09
C SER A 20 -12.83 6.67 23.86
N ASP A 21 -11.83 7.53 24.09
CA ASP A 21 -11.06 8.20 23.04
C ASP A 21 -10.03 7.25 22.41
N VAL A 22 -9.32 6.45 23.23
CA VAL A 22 -8.37 5.43 22.77
C VAL A 22 -9.06 4.40 21.87
N SER A 23 -10.26 3.94 22.24
CA SER A 23 -11.02 2.98 21.42
C SER A 23 -11.41 3.55 20.05
N LYS A 24 -11.72 4.85 19.98
CA LYS A 24 -12.01 5.52 18.69
C LYS A 24 -10.74 5.63 17.84
N GLN A 25 -9.64 6.02 18.46
CA GLN A 25 -8.35 6.12 17.79
C GLN A 25 -7.86 4.77 17.25
N LEU A 26 -8.03 3.68 18.00
CA LEU A 26 -7.69 2.33 17.54
C LEU A 26 -8.47 1.93 16.27
N ARG A 27 -9.75 2.29 16.17
CA ARG A 27 -10.54 2.09 14.94
C ARG A 27 -10.00 2.88 13.76
N GLU A 28 -9.58 4.13 13.98
CA GLU A 28 -8.93 4.96 12.96
C GLU A 28 -7.60 4.35 12.51
N CYS A 29 -6.78 3.85 13.44
CA CYS A 29 -5.52 3.18 13.12
C CYS A 29 -5.75 1.94 12.23
N GLU A 30 -6.77 1.14 12.53
CA GLU A 30 -7.16 -0.01 11.71
C GLU A 30 -7.69 0.42 10.33
N GLN A 31 -8.36 1.57 10.22
CA GLN A 31 -8.76 2.13 8.91
C GLN A 31 -7.54 2.52 8.07
N HIS A 32 -6.52 3.16 8.66
CA HIS A 32 -5.26 3.41 7.95
C HIS A 32 -4.59 2.11 7.49
N PHE A 33 -4.59 1.07 8.34
CA PHE A 33 -4.04 -0.24 7.99
C PHE A 33 -4.77 -0.87 6.80
N LYS A 34 -6.10 -0.89 6.83
CA LYS A 34 -6.95 -1.41 5.74
C LYS A 34 -6.83 -0.61 4.45
N ALA A 35 -6.56 0.69 4.56
CA ALA A 35 -6.28 1.55 3.42
C ALA A 35 -4.85 1.38 2.85
N ASN A 36 -4.03 0.46 3.39
CA ASN A 36 -2.60 0.33 3.07
C ASN A 36 -1.77 1.60 3.29
N ARG A 37 -2.27 2.57 4.09
CA ARG A 37 -1.51 3.76 4.53
C ARG A 37 -0.63 3.39 5.72
N LEU A 38 0.33 2.50 5.50
CA LEU A 38 1.06 1.84 6.60
C LEU A 38 2.13 2.75 7.22
N THR A 39 3.05 3.25 6.39
CA THR A 39 4.18 4.14 6.79
C THR A 39 4.27 5.40 5.92
N SER A 40 3.40 5.51 4.92
CA SER A 40 3.25 6.66 4.03
C SER A 40 1.79 6.79 3.61
N GLY A 41 1.42 7.96 3.09
CA GLY A 41 0.07 8.30 2.65
C GLY A 41 -0.46 9.57 3.29
N ASP A 42 -1.22 10.34 2.52
CA ASP A 42 -1.85 11.57 2.99
C ASP A 42 -2.97 11.28 4.00
N GLY A 43 -3.20 12.24 4.91
CA GLY A 43 -4.18 12.11 5.99
C GLY A 43 -3.73 11.25 7.17
N GLY A 44 -2.48 10.77 7.18
CA GLY A 44 -1.88 10.02 8.29
C GLY A 44 -1.71 8.52 8.01
N THR A 45 -0.93 7.86 8.87
CA THR A 45 -0.53 6.46 8.69
C THR A 45 -0.89 5.57 9.86
N ALA A 46 -1.00 4.26 9.60
CA ALA A 46 -1.27 3.25 10.62
C ALA A 46 -0.15 3.22 11.66
N LEU A 47 1.11 3.31 11.22
CA LEU A 47 2.28 3.35 12.10
C LEU A 47 2.19 4.52 13.08
N GLU A 48 2.00 5.74 12.58
CA GLU A 48 1.91 6.93 13.43
C GLU A 48 0.71 6.86 14.39
N CYS A 49 -0.42 6.35 13.90
CA CYS A 49 -1.63 6.22 14.71
C CYS A 49 -1.44 5.24 15.88
N TYR A 50 -0.93 4.03 15.63
CA TYR A 50 -0.68 3.05 16.69
C TYR A 50 0.41 3.52 17.66
N GLN A 51 1.47 4.17 17.16
CA GLN A 51 2.49 4.78 18.02
C GLN A 51 1.92 5.86 18.94
N LYS A 52 0.94 6.65 18.48
CA LYS A 52 0.25 7.63 19.35
C LYS A 52 -0.53 6.93 20.46
N VAL A 53 -1.24 5.83 20.16
CA VAL A 53 -1.93 5.04 21.20
C VAL A 53 -0.92 4.49 22.21
N LEU A 54 0.20 3.93 21.76
CA LEU A 54 1.24 3.39 22.63
C LEU A 54 1.96 4.45 23.47
N LYS A 55 1.97 5.73 23.05
CA LYS A 55 2.46 6.83 23.89
C LYS A 55 1.53 7.11 25.07
N ILE A 56 0.23 6.85 24.92
CA ILE A 56 -0.78 7.04 25.96
C ILE A 56 -0.85 5.78 26.84
N GLU A 57 -0.91 4.62 26.21
CA GLU A 57 -1.01 3.30 26.84
C GLU A 57 0.05 2.34 26.27
N ALA A 58 1.25 2.36 26.86
CA ALA A 58 2.41 1.61 26.36
C ALA A 58 2.21 0.09 26.24
N THR A 59 1.27 -0.48 27.01
CA THR A 59 0.95 -1.91 27.01
C THR A 59 -0.42 -2.21 26.38
N ASN A 60 -0.99 -1.29 25.59
CA ASN A 60 -2.27 -1.53 24.93
C ASN A 60 -2.11 -2.67 23.90
N ALA A 61 -2.78 -3.79 24.18
CA ALA A 61 -2.63 -5.01 23.39
C ALA A 61 -3.09 -4.85 21.93
N GLU A 62 -4.13 -4.05 21.68
CA GLU A 62 -4.66 -3.85 20.32
C GLU A 62 -3.71 -3.00 19.47
N ALA A 63 -3.09 -1.98 20.06
CA ALA A 63 -2.07 -1.18 19.38
C ALA A 63 -0.79 -1.97 19.11
N LEU A 64 -0.34 -2.80 20.07
CA LEU A 64 0.80 -3.70 19.87
C LEU A 64 0.52 -4.70 18.73
N ALA A 65 -0.66 -5.33 18.73
CA ALA A 65 -1.08 -6.20 17.64
C ALA A 65 -1.17 -5.45 16.29
N GLY A 66 -1.60 -4.19 16.30
CA GLY A 66 -1.58 -3.33 15.12
C GLY A 66 -0.18 -3.12 14.53
N MET A 67 0.81 -2.88 15.39
CA MET A 67 2.23 -2.78 14.99
C MET A 67 2.75 -4.10 14.39
N GLU A 68 2.43 -5.23 15.01
CA GLU A 68 2.78 -6.56 14.49
C GLU A 68 2.16 -6.85 13.12
N LYS A 69 0.89 -6.44 12.88
CA LYS A 69 0.25 -6.56 11.57
C LYS A 69 1.00 -5.76 10.49
N ILE A 70 1.46 -4.55 10.81
CA ILE A 70 2.23 -3.71 9.87
C ILE A 70 3.57 -4.38 9.56
N GLU A 71 4.27 -4.86 10.58
CA GLU A 71 5.52 -5.61 10.41
C GLU A 71 5.32 -6.82 9.49
N ALA A 72 4.34 -7.67 9.82
CA ALA A 72 4.03 -8.87 9.04
C ALA A 72 3.68 -8.55 7.59
N ARG A 73 3.00 -7.43 7.33
CA ARG A 73 2.70 -6.99 5.96
C ARG A 73 3.97 -6.66 5.18
N TYR A 74 4.89 -5.89 5.76
CA TYR A 74 6.15 -5.57 5.09
C TYR A 74 7.07 -6.78 4.93
N VAL A 75 7.09 -7.70 5.90
CA VAL A 75 7.81 -8.98 5.75
C VAL A 75 7.27 -9.75 4.54
N LYS A 76 5.94 -9.92 4.45
CA LYS A 76 5.30 -10.62 3.33
C LYS A 76 5.58 -9.93 1.98
N TRP A 77 5.46 -8.62 1.91
CA TRP A 77 5.72 -7.86 0.69
C TRP A 77 7.18 -7.90 0.27
N THR A 78 8.13 -7.82 1.22
CA THR A 78 9.56 -7.95 0.94
C THR A 78 9.87 -9.33 0.36
N LYS A 79 9.42 -10.40 1.03
CA LYS A 79 9.60 -11.77 0.57
C LYS A 79 9.05 -11.99 -0.84
N ARG A 80 7.83 -11.52 -1.12
CA ARG A 80 7.22 -11.66 -2.44
C ARG A 80 7.94 -10.88 -3.53
N ALA A 81 8.41 -9.66 -3.21
CA ALA A 81 9.20 -8.88 -4.14
C ALA A 81 10.53 -9.60 -4.46
N LEU A 82 11.18 -10.24 -3.48
CA LEU A 82 12.36 -11.08 -3.69
C LEU A 82 12.06 -12.30 -4.58
N GLU A 83 11.00 -13.04 -4.29
CA GLU A 83 10.55 -14.20 -5.10
C GLU A 83 10.27 -13.82 -6.56
N LYS A 84 9.78 -12.60 -6.80
CA LYS A 84 9.52 -12.06 -8.15
C LYS A 84 10.74 -11.38 -8.79
N GLY A 85 11.90 -11.37 -8.15
CA GLY A 85 13.11 -10.69 -8.64
C GLY A 85 13.04 -9.16 -8.61
N GLN A 86 12.04 -8.57 -7.97
CA GLN A 86 11.79 -7.12 -7.87
C GLN A 86 12.65 -6.47 -6.78
N LYS A 87 13.98 -6.46 -6.97
CA LYS A 87 14.97 -6.07 -5.94
C LYS A 87 14.77 -4.65 -5.39
N ASP A 88 14.49 -3.66 -6.23
CA ASP A 88 14.32 -2.27 -5.76
C ASP A 88 13.06 -2.10 -4.91
N LYS A 89 11.99 -2.82 -5.24
CA LYS A 89 10.77 -2.87 -4.46
C LYS A 89 10.98 -3.57 -3.13
N ALA A 90 11.69 -4.69 -3.13
CA ALA A 90 12.09 -5.38 -1.90
C ALA A 90 12.92 -4.47 -0.99
N LYS A 91 13.88 -3.68 -1.52
CA LYS A 91 14.63 -2.68 -0.74
C LYS A 91 13.72 -1.61 -0.11
N ARG A 92 12.73 -1.10 -0.85
CA ARG A 92 11.77 -0.12 -0.29
C ARG A 92 10.90 -0.70 0.81
N TYR A 93 10.41 -1.92 0.64
CA TYR A 93 9.64 -2.61 1.67
C TYR A 93 10.50 -2.92 2.90
N LEU A 94 11.75 -3.34 2.70
CA LEU A 94 12.70 -3.55 3.78
C LEU A 94 13.02 -2.26 4.55
N ALA A 95 13.20 -1.13 3.85
CA ALA A 95 13.36 0.17 4.50
C ALA A 95 12.14 0.58 5.32
N SER A 96 10.93 0.22 4.87
CA SER A 96 9.70 0.45 5.62
C SER A 96 9.57 -0.49 6.83
N LEU A 97 9.98 -1.76 6.68
CA LEU A 97 10.07 -2.72 7.78
C LEU A 97 11.01 -2.21 8.88
N HIS A 98 12.18 -1.67 8.51
CA HIS A 98 13.11 -1.02 9.44
C HIS A 98 12.48 0.14 10.22
N LYS A 99 11.64 0.96 9.58
CA LYS A 99 10.93 2.06 10.27
C LYS A 99 9.90 1.56 11.29
N VAL A 100 9.26 0.43 11.00
CA VAL A 100 8.20 -0.16 11.82
C VAL A 100 8.80 -0.90 13.00
N ASN A 101 9.78 -1.76 12.76
CA ASN A 101 10.48 -2.52 13.77
C ASN A 101 11.97 -2.71 13.39
N PRO A 102 12.88 -1.88 13.95
CA PRO A 102 14.33 -2.00 13.74
C PRO A 102 14.94 -3.29 14.30
N GLN A 103 14.20 -4.08 15.06
CA GLN A 103 14.60 -5.37 15.64
C GLN A 103 13.83 -6.54 15.01
N SER A 104 13.14 -6.33 13.90
CA SER A 104 12.41 -7.40 13.22
C SER A 104 13.36 -8.55 12.85
N PRO A 105 13.03 -9.81 13.18
CA PRO A 105 13.90 -10.95 12.94
C PRO A 105 14.15 -11.21 11.44
N SER A 106 13.28 -10.71 10.55
CA SER A 106 13.41 -10.90 9.10
C SER A 106 14.41 -9.96 8.44
N LEU A 107 14.88 -8.90 9.11
CA LEU A 107 15.76 -7.88 8.51
C LEU A 107 17.06 -8.49 7.99
N ALA A 108 17.76 -9.27 8.82
CA ALA A 108 19.04 -9.87 8.46
C ALA A 108 18.93 -10.83 7.26
N GLU A 109 17.84 -11.58 7.18
CA GLU A 109 17.58 -12.49 6.07
C GLU A 109 17.37 -11.72 4.75
N PHE A 110 16.55 -10.67 4.78
CA PHE A 110 16.26 -9.87 3.59
C PHE A 110 17.47 -9.03 3.14
N ASP A 111 18.25 -8.50 4.07
CA ASP A 111 19.50 -7.81 3.76
C ASP A 111 20.46 -8.74 3.01
N ALA A 112 20.64 -9.98 3.48
CA ALA A 112 21.49 -10.96 2.82
C ALA A 112 21.02 -11.30 1.40
N GLN A 113 19.71 -11.42 1.18
CA GLN A 113 19.14 -11.68 -0.16
C GLN A 113 19.24 -10.49 -1.12
N LEU A 114 19.34 -9.27 -0.60
CA LEU A 114 19.43 -8.04 -1.38
C LEU A 114 20.85 -7.56 -1.64
N GLN A 115 21.85 -8.17 -0.99
CA GLN A 115 23.24 -7.90 -1.30
C GLN A 115 23.52 -8.22 -2.78
N PRO A 116 24.26 -7.36 -3.50
CA PRO A 116 24.80 -7.77 -4.77
C PRO A 116 25.68 -9.01 -4.54
N PRO A 117 25.73 -9.97 -5.49
CA PRO A 117 26.72 -11.04 -5.40
C PRO A 117 28.08 -10.37 -5.26
N SER A 118 28.75 -10.57 -4.12
CA SER A 118 30.05 -9.97 -3.83
C SER A 118 30.97 -10.21 -5.02
N SER A 119 31.28 -9.12 -5.74
CA SER A 119 32.37 -9.09 -6.69
C SER A 119 33.65 -9.30 -5.91
N VAL A 120 34.11 -10.54 -5.83
CA VAL A 120 35.51 -10.80 -5.56
C VAL A 120 36.28 -10.17 -6.73
N ALA A 121 36.98 -9.08 -6.42
CA ALA A 121 37.94 -8.33 -7.23
C ALA A 121 37.40 -7.53 -8.43
N SER A 122 37.24 -6.22 -8.25
CA SER A 122 37.42 -5.23 -9.32
C SER A 122 38.60 -4.33 -8.97
N LYS A 123 39.69 -4.48 -9.73
CA LYS A 123 40.82 -3.54 -9.77
C LYS A 123 40.32 -2.18 -10.27
N PRO A 124 40.93 -1.05 -9.87
CA PRO A 124 40.57 0.27 -10.38
C PRO A 124 41.23 0.48 -11.75
N SER A 125 40.43 0.80 -12.78
CA SER A 125 40.91 1.40 -14.02
C SER A 125 40.16 2.70 -14.23
N SER A 126 40.83 3.78 -13.85
CA SER A 126 40.58 5.12 -14.33
C SER A 126 40.86 5.20 -15.83
N GLU A 127 39.96 5.81 -16.60
CA GLU A 127 40.26 6.98 -17.46
C GLU A 127 38.96 7.58 -18.05
N PRO A 128 38.99 8.86 -18.47
CA PRO A 128 37.84 9.74 -18.51
C PRO A 128 37.24 9.85 -19.92
N VAL A 129 35.92 10.05 -20.00
CA VAL A 129 35.30 10.58 -21.22
C VAL A 129 34.54 11.85 -20.89
N VAL A 130 34.99 12.90 -21.59
CA VAL A 130 34.59 14.29 -21.57
C VAL A 130 33.16 14.48 -22.11
N ALA A 131 32.45 15.43 -21.48
CA ALA A 131 31.32 16.29 -21.91
C ALA A 131 31.04 16.35 -23.44
N ALA A 132 29.85 16.63 -24.01
CA ALA A 132 28.52 17.18 -23.64
C ALA A 132 27.67 17.12 -24.96
N PRO A 133 26.44 17.69 -25.12
CA PRO A 133 25.53 18.33 -24.17
C PRO A 133 24.12 17.72 -24.11
N THR A 134 23.45 18.03 -23.00
CA THR A 134 22.00 17.96 -22.82
C THR A 134 21.33 18.95 -23.76
N GLU A 135 20.60 18.44 -24.76
CA GLU A 135 19.58 19.19 -25.47
C GLU A 135 18.22 18.85 -24.86
N SER A 136 17.59 19.89 -24.36
CA SER A 136 16.23 19.96 -23.85
C SER A 136 15.22 19.75 -24.97
N GLN A 137 14.30 18.80 -24.81
CA GLN A 137 12.96 18.93 -25.41
C GLN A 137 11.88 18.40 -24.44
N PRO A 138 10.77 19.14 -24.27
CA PRO A 138 9.57 18.70 -23.58
C PRO A 138 8.69 17.92 -24.58
N SER A 139 8.35 16.67 -24.28
CA SER A 139 7.27 15.99 -24.98
C SER A 139 6.02 15.95 -24.09
N ILE A 140 5.06 16.80 -24.46
CA ILE A 140 3.66 16.59 -24.17
C ILE A 140 3.27 15.41 -25.06
N ASP A 141 3.32 14.19 -24.53
CA ASP A 141 2.83 13.01 -25.23
C ASP A 141 1.38 12.77 -24.83
N GLU A 142 0.51 13.11 -25.77
CA GLU A 142 -0.88 12.66 -25.83
C GLU A 142 -0.85 11.13 -26.01
N GLU A 143 -0.97 10.39 -24.90
CA GLU A 143 -0.96 8.93 -24.89
C GLU A 143 -2.17 8.40 -25.67
N LEU A 144 -1.92 7.82 -26.84
CA LEU A 144 -2.90 7.07 -27.64
C LEU A 144 -3.64 6.07 -26.74
N PRO A 145 -4.99 5.95 -26.85
CA PRO A 145 -5.75 5.04 -25.99
C PRO A 145 -5.28 3.60 -26.21
N GLN A 146 -4.67 3.03 -25.16
CA GLN A 146 -4.27 1.63 -25.17
C GLN A 146 -5.50 0.75 -25.38
N PRO A 147 -5.40 -0.35 -26.15
CA PRO A 147 -6.53 -1.25 -26.37
C PRO A 147 -7.08 -1.74 -25.02
N PRO A 148 -8.39 -1.98 -24.92
CA PRO A 148 -9.00 -2.45 -23.68
C PRO A 148 -8.37 -3.80 -23.28
N ARG A 149 -7.69 -3.83 -22.12
CA ARG A 149 -7.00 -5.03 -21.62
C ARG A 149 -7.83 -5.71 -20.56
N LYS A 150 -8.07 -7.02 -20.70
CA LYS A 150 -8.63 -7.84 -19.63
C LYS A 150 -7.57 -8.17 -18.59
N ALA A 151 -7.97 -8.20 -17.33
CA ALA A 151 -7.11 -8.57 -16.22
C ALA A 151 -7.83 -9.51 -15.27
N GLN A 152 -7.11 -10.54 -14.82
CA GLN A 152 -7.55 -11.43 -13.75
C GLN A 152 -6.88 -11.04 -12.44
N ILE A 153 -7.64 -10.91 -11.35
CA ILE A 153 -7.10 -10.67 -10.00
C ILE A 153 -6.34 -11.91 -9.53
N THR A 154 -5.03 -11.77 -9.28
CA THR A 154 -4.18 -12.84 -8.75
C THR A 154 -3.85 -12.66 -7.27
N ASP A 155 -3.93 -11.42 -6.75
CA ASP A 155 -3.66 -11.08 -5.37
C ASP A 155 -4.57 -9.97 -4.83
N VAL A 156 -5.56 -10.37 -4.03
CA VAL A 156 -6.52 -9.43 -3.41
C VAL A 156 -5.87 -8.47 -2.41
N GLU A 157 -4.68 -8.78 -1.87
CA GLU A 157 -3.98 -7.87 -0.95
C GLU A 157 -3.34 -6.67 -1.64
N GLN A 158 -3.30 -6.67 -2.98
CA GLN A 158 -2.89 -5.51 -3.78
C GLN A 158 -4.04 -4.55 -4.08
N ILE A 159 -5.26 -4.86 -3.62
CA ILE A 159 -6.44 -4.01 -3.79
C ILE A 159 -6.33 -2.85 -2.80
N TYR A 160 -6.52 -1.63 -3.30
CA TYR A 160 -6.58 -0.44 -2.47
C TYR A 160 -8.04 -0.14 -2.13
N GLU A 161 -8.56 -0.81 -1.10
CA GLU A 161 -9.99 -0.79 -0.72
C GLU A 161 -10.57 0.61 -0.46
N LEU A 162 -9.75 1.59 -0.10
CA LEU A 162 -10.22 2.93 0.33
C LEU A 162 -9.53 4.07 -0.42
N ILE A 163 -8.82 3.80 -1.52
CA ILE A 163 -8.06 4.85 -2.23
C ILE A 163 -8.96 5.90 -2.87
N ASN A 164 -10.22 5.57 -3.16
CA ASN A 164 -11.24 6.50 -3.61
C ASN A 164 -11.60 7.58 -2.58
N THR A 165 -11.30 7.36 -1.30
CA THR A 165 -11.46 8.36 -0.24
C THR A 165 -10.26 9.31 -0.09
N THR A 166 -9.26 9.16 -0.97
CA THR A 166 -8.00 9.92 -0.94
C THR A 166 -7.79 10.72 -2.22
N ASP A 167 -6.83 11.64 -2.19
CA ASP A 167 -6.41 12.42 -3.37
C ASP A 167 -5.29 11.74 -4.18
N CYS A 168 -4.96 10.49 -3.87
CA CYS A 168 -3.86 9.75 -4.50
C CYS A 168 -4.14 9.38 -5.97
N LEU A 169 -5.40 9.38 -6.39
CA LEU A 169 -5.81 9.07 -7.76
C LEU A 169 -6.72 10.14 -8.33
N THR A 170 -6.48 10.49 -9.59
CA THR A 170 -7.44 11.23 -10.39
C THR A 170 -8.44 10.24 -10.97
N TRP A 171 -9.73 10.44 -10.70
CA TRP A 171 -10.82 9.60 -11.21
C TRP A 171 -11.39 10.20 -12.50
N THR A 172 -11.69 9.35 -13.49
CA THR A 172 -12.22 9.83 -14.78
C THR A 172 -13.64 10.38 -14.65
N THR A 173 -14.44 9.78 -13.77
CA THR A 173 -15.79 10.24 -13.45
C THR A 173 -16.03 10.16 -11.94
N GLN A 174 -17.00 10.94 -11.47
CA GLN A 174 -17.44 10.90 -10.07
C GLN A 174 -18.03 9.53 -9.71
N GLU A 175 -18.79 8.91 -10.62
CA GLU A 175 -19.31 7.54 -10.45
C GLU A 175 -18.18 6.52 -10.24
N MET A 176 -17.09 6.65 -11.01
CA MET A 176 -15.94 5.75 -10.88
C MET A 176 -15.30 5.86 -9.50
N LYS A 177 -15.24 7.08 -8.93
CA LYS A 177 -14.77 7.31 -7.57
C LYS A 177 -15.72 6.72 -6.53
N GLU A 178 -17.01 6.95 -6.68
CA GLU A 178 -18.04 6.44 -5.76
C GLU A 178 -18.07 4.93 -5.70
N LYS A 179 -17.95 4.24 -6.85
CA LYS A 179 -17.92 2.77 -6.94
C LYS A 179 -16.51 2.17 -6.93
N GLY A 180 -15.50 3.01 -6.67
CA GLY A 180 -14.07 2.70 -6.77
C GLY A 180 -13.42 2.21 -5.49
N GLY A 181 -14.20 1.94 -4.47
CA GLY A 181 -13.72 1.50 -3.17
C GLY A 181 -14.80 0.77 -2.39
N LYS A 182 -14.37 0.13 -1.32
CA LYS A 182 -15.18 -0.73 -0.46
C LYS A 182 -16.37 -0.02 0.17
N ASP A 183 -16.26 1.28 0.40
CA ASP A 183 -17.35 2.14 0.86
C ASP A 183 -18.48 2.29 -0.17
N GLY A 184 -18.22 2.01 -1.45
CA GLY A 184 -19.21 2.01 -2.53
C GLY A 184 -19.47 0.65 -3.18
N TRP A 185 -18.87 -0.44 -2.68
CA TRP A 185 -19.07 -1.78 -3.23
C TRP A 185 -20.33 -2.51 -2.70
N ASP A 186 -21.12 -1.90 -1.81
CA ASP A 186 -22.29 -2.55 -1.19
C ASP A 186 -21.98 -3.97 -0.65
N LYS A 187 -22.47 -5.02 -1.32
CA LYS A 187 -22.24 -6.44 -0.98
C LYS A 187 -21.16 -7.09 -1.85
N PHE A 188 -20.68 -6.39 -2.86
CA PHE A 188 -19.60 -6.85 -3.73
C PHE A 188 -18.26 -6.79 -2.98
N TYR A 189 -17.40 -7.75 -3.29
CA TYR A 189 -16.02 -7.74 -2.83
C TYR A 189 -15.17 -8.51 -3.85
N PRO A 190 -14.12 -7.90 -4.42
CA PRO A 190 -13.30 -8.56 -5.43
C PRO A 190 -12.56 -9.76 -4.85
N LYS A 191 -12.54 -10.84 -5.61
CA LYS A 191 -11.93 -12.12 -5.23
C LYS A 191 -10.80 -12.47 -6.18
N LYS A 192 -9.93 -13.35 -5.70
CA LYS A 192 -8.95 -14.00 -6.57
C LYS A 192 -9.68 -14.71 -7.70
N ALA A 193 -9.13 -14.61 -8.90
CA ALA A 193 -9.66 -15.09 -10.17
C ALA A 193 -10.82 -14.30 -10.78
N ASP A 194 -11.35 -13.25 -10.12
CA ASP A 194 -12.28 -12.33 -10.76
C ASP A 194 -11.60 -11.67 -11.97
N ILE A 195 -12.36 -11.48 -13.05
CA ILE A 195 -11.89 -10.93 -14.32
C ILE A 195 -12.65 -9.64 -14.59
N GLY A 196 -11.91 -8.61 -15.01
CA GLY A 196 -12.49 -7.34 -15.42
C GLY A 196 -11.70 -6.64 -16.51
N MET A 197 -12.20 -5.49 -16.92
CA MET A 197 -11.58 -4.64 -17.93
C MET A 197 -10.71 -3.59 -17.24
N ILE A 198 -9.45 -3.44 -17.65
CA ILE A 198 -8.64 -2.28 -17.23
C ILE A 198 -9.19 -1.06 -17.96
N VAL A 199 -9.86 -0.17 -17.23
CA VAL A 199 -10.43 1.08 -17.76
C VAL A 199 -9.53 2.29 -17.52
N LYS A 200 -8.53 2.16 -16.63
CA LYS A 200 -7.51 3.17 -16.40
C LYS A 200 -6.24 2.56 -15.84
N GLU A 201 -5.11 3.09 -16.29
CA GLU A 201 -3.80 2.88 -15.69
C GLU A 201 -3.30 4.24 -15.15
N THR A 202 -2.78 4.26 -13.93
CA THR A 202 -2.27 5.49 -13.31
C THR A 202 -1.15 5.16 -12.34
N LYS A 203 -0.20 6.07 -12.15
CA LYS A 203 0.83 5.90 -11.11
C LYS A 203 0.23 6.13 -9.73
N HIS A 204 0.67 5.34 -8.75
CA HIS A 204 0.38 5.61 -7.35
C HIS A 204 1.20 6.83 -6.90
N CYS A 205 0.62 7.70 -6.08
CA CYS A 205 1.25 8.92 -5.56
C CYS A 205 2.57 8.70 -4.77
N HIS A 206 2.88 7.46 -4.36
CA HIS A 206 3.96 7.12 -3.42
C HIS A 206 4.61 5.76 -3.68
N LEU A 207 4.23 5.07 -4.76
CA LEU A 207 4.75 3.75 -5.12
C LEU A 207 5.10 3.75 -6.61
N ASP A 208 6.15 3.00 -6.97
CA ASP A 208 6.60 2.93 -8.36
C ASP A 208 5.70 2.07 -9.26
N ASP A 209 4.80 1.27 -8.67
CA ASP A 209 3.90 0.42 -9.45
C ASP A 209 2.68 1.21 -9.92
N ASN A 210 2.28 0.94 -11.17
CA ASN A 210 1.01 1.44 -11.68
C ASN A 210 -0.16 0.78 -10.94
N ILE A 211 -1.24 1.54 -10.76
CA ILE A 211 -2.54 1.07 -10.34
C ILE A 211 -3.38 0.89 -11.60
N TYR A 212 -4.00 -0.27 -11.72
CA TYR A 212 -5.10 -0.48 -12.64
C TYR A 212 -6.41 -0.22 -11.94
N ILE A 213 -7.29 0.52 -12.60
CA ILE A 213 -8.71 0.55 -12.27
C ILE A 213 -9.36 -0.54 -13.12
N VAL A 214 -9.74 -1.64 -12.47
CA VAL A 214 -10.37 -2.79 -13.13
C VAL A 214 -11.88 -2.68 -12.93
N GLU A 215 -12.64 -2.56 -14.01
CA GLU A 215 -14.10 -2.60 -14.01
C GLU A 215 -14.56 -4.06 -13.93
N ILE A 216 -15.31 -4.38 -12.87
CA ILE A 216 -15.91 -5.69 -12.62
C ILE A 216 -17.38 -5.46 -12.30
N GLU A 217 -18.27 -5.99 -13.15
CA GLU A 217 -19.71 -5.68 -13.13
C GLU A 217 -19.95 -4.17 -13.22
N GLN A 218 -20.49 -3.56 -12.16
CA GLN A 218 -20.74 -2.12 -12.06
C GLN A 218 -19.71 -1.38 -11.19
N TYR A 219 -18.72 -2.09 -10.64
CA TYR A 219 -17.77 -1.56 -9.67
C TYR A 219 -16.37 -1.39 -10.26
N TYR A 220 -15.59 -0.54 -9.62
CA TYR A 220 -14.21 -0.29 -10.01
C TYR A 220 -13.27 -0.74 -8.89
N VAL A 221 -12.26 -1.52 -9.25
CA VAL A 221 -11.31 -2.14 -8.33
C VAL A 221 -9.92 -1.55 -8.59
N PRO A 222 -9.47 -0.62 -7.75
CA PRO A 222 -8.10 -0.12 -7.79
C PRO A 222 -7.17 -1.19 -7.25
N ILE A 223 -6.28 -1.69 -8.10
CA ILE A 223 -5.37 -2.77 -7.76
C ILE A 223 -3.98 -2.47 -8.33
N SER A 224 -2.92 -2.74 -7.57
CA SER A 224 -1.56 -2.64 -8.10
C SER A 224 -1.41 -3.57 -9.31
N SER A 225 -0.67 -3.14 -10.32
CA SER A 225 -0.43 -3.90 -11.56
C SER A 225 0.18 -5.29 -11.32
N ILE A 226 0.87 -5.48 -10.20
CA ILE A 226 1.43 -6.77 -9.78
C ILE A 226 0.43 -7.74 -9.14
N GLY A 227 -0.77 -7.24 -8.82
CA GLY A 227 -1.88 -7.99 -8.24
C GLY A 227 -2.82 -8.58 -9.28
N VAL A 228 -2.55 -8.33 -10.56
CA VAL A 228 -3.31 -8.88 -11.68
C VAL A 228 -2.42 -9.62 -12.67
N GLN A 229 -3.04 -10.49 -13.46
CA GLN A 229 -2.47 -11.04 -14.67
C GLN A 229 -3.20 -10.42 -15.86
N ILE A 230 -2.45 -9.76 -16.75
CA ILE A 230 -3.00 -9.26 -18.01
C ILE A 230 -3.29 -10.46 -18.91
N MET A 231 -4.53 -10.54 -19.39
CA MET A 231 -4.92 -11.55 -20.35
C MET A 231 -4.59 -11.01 -21.74
N THR A 232 -3.44 -11.41 -22.28
CA THR A 232 -3.08 -11.10 -23.67
C THR A 232 -3.85 -12.01 -24.62
N GLU A 233 -4.42 -11.42 -25.66
CA GLU A 233 -5.10 -12.14 -26.75
C GLU A 233 -4.07 -12.74 -27.72
N GLU A 234 -3.12 -13.52 -27.20
CA GLU A 234 -2.23 -14.33 -28.02
C GLU A 234 -2.70 -15.78 -27.90
N LEU A 235 -3.51 -16.18 -28.87
CA LEU A 235 -3.68 -17.51 -29.48
C LEU A 235 -5.01 -17.49 -30.24
N ILE A 236 -5.09 -16.72 -31.33
CA ILE A 236 -5.96 -17.08 -32.45
C ILE A 236 -5.07 -17.88 -33.39
N PRO A 237 -5.18 -19.23 -33.44
CA PRO A 237 -4.60 -19.99 -34.53
C PRO A 237 -5.28 -19.49 -35.81
N THR A 238 -4.50 -18.90 -36.72
CA THR A 238 -4.93 -18.71 -38.10
C THR A 238 -4.91 -20.08 -38.77
N ASP A 239 -5.94 -20.88 -38.52
CA ASP A 239 -6.28 -21.98 -39.41
C ASP A 239 -7.68 -21.72 -39.96
N GLU A 240 -7.75 -21.82 -41.30
CA GLU A 240 -8.91 -21.66 -42.18
C GLU A 240 -9.39 -20.23 -42.49
N LEU A 241 -8.79 -19.65 -43.55
CA LEU A 241 -9.52 -19.16 -44.72
C LEU A 241 -8.70 -19.36 -46.00
#